data_AF-A0A3R7EES1-F1
#
_entry.id   AF-A0A3R7EES1-F1
#
_cell.length_a   1.000
_cell.length_b   1.000
_cell.length_c   1.000
_cell.angle_alpha   90.00
_cell.angle_beta   90.00
_cell.angle_gamma   90.00
#
_symmetry.space_group_name_H-M   'P 1'
#
loop_
_entity.id
_entity.type
_entity.pdbx_description
1 polymer ?
#
loop_
_entity_poly.entity_id
_entity_poly.type
_entity_poly.pdbx_seq_one_letter_code
_entity_poly.pdbx_strand_id
1 'polypeptide(L)'
;MWYYYVFAKLAEAPTLARSYTETEGKKLKYRTVYIKLEKYVNDFLVGNTENRLIVLPGLRGVGKTTVIFQIYEYLLHQKKVAQDRILYFSTDELKAYLDGRIVDAINIFIQEVHRTSLVNLDREVFILIDEAHFDKEWAQAAKIVFDQTKKAFLIVTRSLALNLELSMDVARRAKRGVMFPMNFSEYLL
;
A
#
# COMPACT_ATOMS: atom_id res chain seq x y z
N MET A 1 -17.15 13.58 -6.57
CA MET A 1 -17.24 12.28 -5.87
C MET A 1 -15.86 11.74 -5.52
N TRP A 2 -14.97 11.60 -6.50
CA TRP A 2 -13.57 11.18 -6.32
C TRP A 2 -12.74 12.03 -5.36
N TYR A 3 -12.82 13.36 -5.47
CA TYR A 3 -12.21 14.29 -4.52
C TYR A 3 -12.60 13.95 -3.08
N TYR A 4 -13.91 13.88 -2.79
CA TYR A 4 -14.39 13.56 -1.45
C TYR A 4 -13.91 12.19 -0.96
N TYR A 5 -13.86 11.18 -1.83
CA TYR A 5 -13.35 9.85 -1.47
C TYR A 5 -11.89 9.91 -1.00
N VAL A 6 -10.99 10.54 -1.77
CA VAL A 6 -9.56 10.60 -1.40
C VAL A 6 -9.34 11.38 -0.10
N PHE A 7 -10.00 12.52 0.07
CA PHE A 7 -9.88 13.30 1.30
C PHE A 7 -10.48 12.58 2.52
N ALA A 8 -11.59 11.85 2.34
CA ALA A 8 -12.15 11.00 3.37
C ALA A 8 -11.15 9.90 3.78
N LYS A 9 -10.53 9.21 2.82
CA LYS A 9 -9.52 8.17 3.12
C LYS A 9 -8.29 8.73 3.83
N LEU A 10 -7.83 9.92 3.46
CA LEU A 10 -6.76 10.59 4.20
C LEU A 10 -7.17 10.90 5.65
N ALA A 11 -8.40 11.36 5.89
CA ALA A 11 -8.92 11.68 7.22
C ALA A 11 -9.19 10.42 8.08
N GLU A 12 -9.66 9.33 7.47
CA GLU A 12 -9.99 8.06 8.13
C GLU A 12 -8.74 7.25 8.49
N ALA A 13 -7.67 7.35 7.71
CA ALA A 13 -6.50 6.47 7.81
C ALA A 13 -5.88 6.41 9.23
N PRO A 14 -5.72 7.50 10.00
CA PRO A 14 -5.21 7.42 11.37
C PRO A 14 -6.12 6.61 12.32
N THR A 15 -7.44 6.71 12.15
CA THR A 15 -8.41 5.96 12.97
C THR A 15 -8.36 4.47 12.63
N LEU A 16 -8.33 4.15 11.33
CA LEU A 16 -8.20 2.77 10.86
C LEU A 16 -6.86 2.16 11.29
N ALA A 17 -5.77 2.94 11.24
CA ALA A 17 -4.46 2.48 11.65
C ALA A 17 -4.46 2.00 13.10
N ARG A 18 -5.06 2.76 14.02
CA ARG A 18 -5.23 2.33 15.42
C ARG A 18 -6.08 1.08 15.54
N SER A 19 -7.24 1.02 14.86
CA SER A 19 -8.14 -0.14 14.96
C SER A 19 -7.53 -1.44 14.43
N TYR A 20 -6.67 -1.36 13.42
CA TYR A 20 -6.04 -2.54 12.81
C TYR A 20 -4.72 -2.95 13.44
N THR A 21 -4.10 -2.09 14.24
CA THR A 21 -2.76 -2.33 14.83
C THR A 21 -2.77 -2.44 16.34
N GLU A 22 -3.92 -2.19 16.99
CA GLU A 22 -4.09 -2.30 18.43
C GLU A 22 -5.26 -3.22 18.79
N THR A 23 -5.12 -3.95 19.89
CA THR A 23 -6.20 -4.75 20.48
C THR A 23 -6.15 -4.57 21.98
N GLU A 24 -7.28 -4.19 22.59
CA GLU A 24 -7.37 -3.87 24.02
C GLU A 24 -6.31 -2.85 24.49
N GLY A 25 -6.00 -1.86 23.63
CA GLY A 25 -4.99 -0.83 23.91
C GLY A 25 -3.53 -1.30 23.82
N LYS A 26 -3.28 -2.54 23.40
CA LYS A 26 -1.93 -3.07 23.17
C LYS A 26 -1.64 -3.16 21.68
N LYS A 27 -0.44 -2.73 21.29
CA LYS A 27 0.03 -2.88 19.90
C LYS A 27 0.20 -4.36 19.54
N LEU A 28 -0.27 -4.72 18.36
CA LEU A 28 -0.10 -6.04 17.77
C LEU A 28 1.38 -6.28 17.43
N LYS A 29 1.81 -7.55 17.54
CA LYS A 29 3.17 -7.95 17.18
C LYS A 29 3.42 -7.77 15.69
N TYR A 30 4.67 -7.52 15.33
CA TYR A 30 5.10 -7.42 13.93
C TYR A 30 5.42 -8.80 13.37
N ARG A 31 4.98 -9.05 12.13
CA ARG A 31 5.31 -10.27 11.38
C ARG A 31 6.63 -10.10 10.61
N THR A 32 7.27 -11.19 10.20
CA THR A 32 8.52 -11.14 9.40
C THR A 32 8.39 -10.27 8.15
N VAL A 33 7.22 -10.28 7.53
CA VAL A 33 6.93 -9.48 6.34
C VAL A 33 6.85 -7.98 6.62
N TYR A 34 6.45 -7.56 7.82
CA TYR A 34 6.58 -6.16 8.24
C TYR A 34 8.05 -5.73 8.19
N ILE A 35 8.97 -6.52 8.77
CA ILE A 35 10.41 -6.20 8.79
C ILE A 35 10.97 -6.03 7.37
N LYS A 36 10.51 -6.87 6.44
CA LYS A 36 10.88 -6.75 5.02
C LYS A 36 10.34 -5.48 4.37
N LEU A 37 9.08 -5.14 4.61
CA LEU A 37 8.48 -3.90 4.10
C LEU A 37 9.14 -2.65 4.68
N GLU A 38 9.42 -2.67 5.98
CA GLU A 38 10.15 -1.62 6.69
C GLU A 38 11.52 -1.36 6.04
N LYS A 39 12.26 -2.42 5.71
CA LYS A 39 13.52 -2.30 4.97
C LYS A 39 13.33 -1.62 3.62
N TYR A 40 12.36 -2.05 2.81
CA TYR A 40 12.13 -1.42 1.49
C TYR A 40 11.71 0.04 1.60
N VAL A 41 10.90 0.39 2.60
CA VAL A 41 10.52 1.77 2.90
C VAL A 41 11.76 2.60 3.28
N ASN A 42 12.64 2.06 4.12
CA ASN A 42 13.88 2.74 4.51
C ASN A 42 14.81 2.97 3.33
N ASP A 43 15.04 1.93 2.53
CA ASP A 43 15.86 2.00 1.32
C ASP A 43 15.33 3.10 0.38
N PHE A 44 14.01 3.16 0.20
CA PHE A 44 13.35 4.19 -0.61
C PHE A 44 13.56 5.61 -0.06
N LEU A 45 13.37 5.79 1.26
CA LEU A 45 13.51 7.10 1.91
C LEU A 45 14.95 7.65 1.86
N VAL A 46 15.97 6.79 1.76
CA VAL A 46 17.38 7.20 1.60
C VAL A 46 17.81 7.33 0.14
N GLY A 47 16.88 7.20 -0.82
CA GLY A 47 17.09 7.44 -2.24
C GLY A 47 17.29 6.18 -3.10
N ASN A 48 17.25 4.97 -2.52
CA ASN A 48 17.23 3.75 -3.31
C ASN A 48 15.82 3.50 -3.88
N THR A 49 15.63 3.92 -5.12
CA THR A 49 14.30 3.88 -5.77
C THR A 49 14.04 2.61 -6.54
N GLU A 50 14.93 1.61 -6.53
CA GLU A 50 14.76 0.39 -7.33
C GLU A 50 13.51 -0.41 -6.91
N ASN A 51 13.32 -0.58 -5.61
CA ASN A 51 12.32 -1.46 -5.03
C ASN A 51 11.11 -0.68 -4.49
N ARG A 52 10.50 0.16 -5.33
CA ARG A 52 9.38 1.05 -4.96
C ARG A 52 7.98 0.52 -5.31
N LEU A 53 7.88 -0.75 -5.70
CA LEU A 53 6.61 -1.46 -5.91
C LEU A 53 6.72 -2.83 -5.23
N ILE A 54 5.97 -3.00 -4.13
CA ILE A 54 5.94 -4.25 -3.38
C ILE A 54 4.55 -4.87 -3.51
N VAL A 55 4.50 -6.11 -3.98
CA VAL A 55 3.26 -6.88 -4.07
C VAL A 55 3.26 -7.96 -3.00
N LEU A 56 2.22 -7.94 -2.19
CA LEU A 56 1.98 -8.78 -1.01
C LEU A 56 0.81 -9.74 -1.26
N PRO A 57 1.04 -10.86 -1.97
CA PRO A 57 0.03 -11.90 -2.11
C PRO A 57 -0.15 -12.67 -0.79
N GLY A 58 -1.38 -13.03 -0.45
CA GLY A 58 -1.67 -13.90 0.68
C GLY A 58 -3.15 -14.25 0.79
N LEU A 59 -3.47 -15.36 1.47
CA LEU A 59 -4.85 -15.80 1.68
C LEU A 59 -5.68 -14.75 2.44
N ARG A 60 -7.01 -14.87 2.40
CA ARG A 60 -7.87 -14.03 3.25
C ARG A 60 -7.62 -14.35 4.73
N GLY A 61 -7.68 -13.34 5.59
CA GLY A 61 -7.53 -13.51 7.04
C GLY A 61 -6.09 -13.63 7.58
N VAL A 62 -5.04 -13.55 6.73
CA VAL A 62 -3.65 -13.67 7.19
C VAL A 62 -3.05 -12.37 7.77
N GLY A 63 -3.84 -11.29 7.91
CA GLY A 63 -3.36 -10.02 8.47
C GLY A 63 -2.63 -9.09 7.49
N LYS A 64 -2.95 -9.15 6.19
CA LYS A 64 -2.38 -8.26 5.16
C LYS A 64 -2.68 -6.78 5.45
N THR A 65 -3.95 -6.46 5.71
CA THR A 65 -4.42 -5.12 6.08
C THR A 65 -3.75 -4.61 7.35
N THR A 66 -3.62 -5.46 8.38
CA THR A 66 -2.86 -5.14 9.60
C THR A 66 -1.42 -4.74 9.30
N VAL A 67 -0.71 -5.50 8.46
CA VAL A 67 0.67 -5.16 8.08
C VAL A 67 0.74 -3.86 7.27
N ILE A 68 -0.22 -3.58 6.38
CA ILE A 68 -0.31 -2.29 5.70
C ILE A 68 -0.41 -1.15 6.73
N PHE A 69 -1.30 -1.27 7.71
CA PHE A 69 -1.48 -0.22 8.71
C PHE A 69 -0.31 -0.12 9.70
N GLN A 70 0.40 -1.21 9.98
CA GLN A 70 1.67 -1.16 10.71
C GLN A 70 2.72 -0.33 9.94
N ILE A 71 2.78 -0.45 8.61
CA ILE A 71 3.65 0.40 7.78
C ILE A 71 3.15 1.84 7.73
N TYR A 72 1.84 2.09 7.70
CA TYR A 72 1.27 3.43 7.82
C TYR A 72 1.72 4.10 9.13
N GLU A 73 1.56 3.42 10.26
CA GLU A 73 2.01 3.88 11.59
C GLU A 73 3.52 4.15 11.62
N TYR A 74 4.32 3.27 11.00
CA TYR A 74 5.76 3.44 10.87
C TYR A 74 6.13 4.74 10.12
N LEU A 75 5.50 4.97 8.97
CA LEU A 75 5.71 6.15 8.14
C LEU A 75 5.33 7.43 8.90
N LEU A 76 4.14 7.45 9.51
CA LEU A 76 3.61 8.63 10.17
C LEU A 76 4.38 8.96 11.46
N HIS A 77 4.60 7.98 12.32
CA HIS A 77 5.10 8.23 13.68
C HIS A 77 6.61 8.09 13.82
N GLN A 78 7.24 7.14 13.13
CA GLN A 78 8.68 6.92 13.24
C GLN A 78 9.46 7.70 12.18
N LYS A 79 8.97 7.72 10.93
CA LYS A 79 9.59 8.47 9.84
C LYS A 79 9.13 9.90 9.68
N LYS A 80 8.11 10.31 10.44
CA LYS A 80 7.53 11.66 10.40
C LYS A 80 7.14 12.08 8.98
N VAL A 81 6.70 11.11 8.17
CA VAL A 81 6.09 11.40 6.87
C VAL A 81 4.76 12.09 7.15
N ALA A 82 4.52 13.20 6.45
CA ALA A 82 3.28 13.95 6.63
C ALA A 82 2.09 13.09 6.15
N GLN A 83 0.97 13.16 6.87
CA GLN A 83 -0.20 12.32 6.61
C GLN A 83 -0.74 12.47 5.19
N ASP A 84 -0.69 13.69 4.64
CA ASP A 84 -1.11 14.00 3.27
C ASP A 84 -0.22 13.35 2.19
N ARG A 85 0.93 12.77 2.56
CA ARG A 85 1.82 12.01 1.67
C ARG A 85 1.59 10.49 1.73
N ILE A 86 0.63 10.02 2.52
CA ILE A 86 0.36 8.58 2.71
C ILE A 86 -1.10 8.30 2.38
N LEU A 87 -1.35 7.76 1.18
CA LEU A 87 -2.68 7.34 0.77
C LEU A 87 -2.87 5.85 1.07
N TYR A 88 -3.88 5.51 1.88
CA TYR A 88 -4.40 4.15 1.99
C TYR A 88 -5.79 4.08 1.37
N PHE A 89 -6.10 3.00 0.64
CA PHE A 89 -7.48 2.66 0.30
C PHE A 89 -7.68 1.18 0.02
N SER A 90 -8.90 0.69 0.27
CA SER A 90 -9.38 -0.61 -0.17
C SER A 90 -9.90 -0.52 -1.60
N THR A 91 -9.44 -1.41 -2.47
CA THR A 91 -9.91 -1.48 -3.86
C THR A 91 -11.32 -2.05 -3.95
N ASP A 92 -11.72 -2.88 -2.98
CA ASP A 92 -13.09 -3.40 -2.87
C ASP A 92 -14.08 -2.25 -2.59
N GLU A 93 -13.78 -1.41 -1.59
CA GLU A 93 -14.57 -0.22 -1.27
C GLU A 93 -14.60 0.78 -2.43
N LEU A 94 -13.45 1.01 -3.05
CA LEU A 94 -13.35 1.89 -4.22
C LEU A 94 -14.29 1.43 -5.34
N LYS A 95 -14.32 0.12 -5.61
CA LYS A 95 -15.19 -0.48 -6.61
C LYS A 95 -16.65 -0.41 -6.20
N ALA A 96 -16.98 -0.71 -4.95
CA ALA A 96 -18.35 -0.67 -4.45
C ALA A 96 -18.95 0.73 -4.46
N TYR A 97 -18.17 1.76 -4.12
CA TYR A 97 -18.69 3.13 -3.97
C TYR A 97 -18.66 3.94 -5.26
N LEU A 98 -17.67 3.73 -6.13
CA LEU A 98 -17.43 4.59 -7.30
C LEU A 98 -17.37 3.83 -8.63
N ASP A 99 -17.46 2.50 -8.62
CA ASP A 99 -17.01 1.63 -9.72
C ASP A 99 -15.60 2.01 -10.23
N GLY A 100 -14.77 2.47 -9.30
CA GLY A 100 -13.52 3.15 -9.61
C GLY A 100 -12.36 2.23 -9.97
N ARG A 101 -11.32 2.77 -10.61
CA ARG A 101 -10.02 2.10 -10.78
C ARG A 101 -8.96 2.71 -9.87
N ILE A 102 -7.94 1.92 -9.53
CA ILE A 102 -6.80 2.34 -8.72
C ILE A 102 -6.12 3.59 -9.30
N VAL A 103 -5.96 3.64 -10.62
CA VAL A 103 -5.30 4.77 -11.31
C VAL A 103 -6.06 6.09 -11.09
N ASP A 104 -7.39 6.04 -11.02
CA ASP A 104 -8.23 7.22 -10.84
C ASP A 104 -8.04 7.80 -9.43
N ALA A 105 -8.03 6.93 -8.40
CA ALA A 105 -7.77 7.34 -7.01
C ALA A 105 -6.36 7.95 -6.85
N ILE A 106 -5.34 7.34 -7.46
CA ILE A 106 -3.96 7.85 -7.43
C ILE A 106 -3.85 9.20 -8.13
N ASN A 107 -4.44 9.35 -9.33
CA ASN A 107 -4.40 10.61 -10.06
C ASN A 107 -5.02 11.74 -9.26
N ILE A 108 -6.18 11.50 -8.64
CA ILE A 108 -6.86 12.49 -7.79
C ILE A 108 -6.02 12.83 -6.57
N PHE A 109 -5.39 11.84 -5.93
CA PHE A 109 -4.47 12.10 -4.83
C PHE A 109 -3.32 13.02 -5.25
N ILE A 110 -2.65 12.73 -6.36
CA ILE A 110 -1.53 13.56 -6.83
C ILE A 110 -1.98 14.96 -7.27
N GLN A 111 -3.09 15.06 -8.01
CA GLN A 111 -3.58 16.32 -8.58
C GLN A 111 -4.23 17.22 -7.53
N GLU A 112 -5.06 16.67 -6.65
CA GLU A 112 -5.87 17.46 -5.73
C GLU A 112 -5.20 17.68 -4.38
N VAL A 113 -4.41 16.72 -3.88
CA VAL A 113 -3.72 16.84 -2.59
C VAL A 113 -2.34 17.46 -2.79
N HIS A 114 -1.59 17.00 -3.79
CA HIS A 114 -0.23 17.48 -4.03
C HIS A 114 -0.11 18.58 -5.10
N ARG A 115 -1.19 18.92 -5.80
CA ARG A 115 -1.25 20.01 -6.81
C ARG A 115 -0.16 19.87 -7.88
N THR A 116 0.11 18.63 -8.29
CA THR A 116 1.13 18.30 -9.29
C THR A 116 0.66 17.12 -10.17
N SER A 117 1.57 16.56 -10.96
CA SER A 117 1.39 15.32 -11.72
C SER A 117 2.40 14.26 -11.25
N LEU A 118 2.21 12.99 -11.63
CA LEU A 118 3.17 11.94 -11.33
C LEU A 118 4.58 12.29 -11.84
N VAL A 119 4.67 12.82 -13.06
CA VAL A 119 5.93 13.21 -13.70
C VAL A 119 6.63 14.34 -12.96
N ASN A 120 5.87 15.32 -12.45
CA ASN A 120 6.39 16.51 -11.78
C ASN A 120 6.40 16.37 -10.25
N LEU A 121 6.24 15.16 -9.72
CA LEU A 121 6.21 14.92 -8.28
C LEU A 121 7.61 15.15 -7.69
N ASP A 122 7.73 16.11 -6.78
CA ASP A 122 8.99 16.60 -6.22
C ASP A 122 9.30 16.01 -4.83
N ARG A 123 8.33 15.36 -4.21
CA ARG A 123 8.39 14.80 -2.85
C ARG A 123 7.95 13.34 -2.82
N GLU A 124 8.52 12.57 -1.90
CA GLU A 124 8.12 11.17 -1.72
C GLU A 124 6.66 11.05 -1.27
N VAL A 125 5.93 10.13 -1.90
CA VAL A 125 4.57 9.75 -1.51
C VAL A 125 4.46 8.23 -1.39
N PHE A 126 3.58 7.79 -0.50
CA PHE A 126 3.34 6.38 -0.19
C PHE A 126 1.89 6.03 -0.54
N ILE A 127 1.71 4.98 -1.33
CA ILE A 127 0.41 4.54 -1.82
C ILE A 127 0.22 3.08 -1.39
N LEU A 128 -0.70 2.87 -0.45
CA LEU A 128 -1.00 1.60 0.21
C LEU A 128 -2.35 1.09 -0.31
N ILE A 129 -2.31 0.10 -1.19
CA ILE A 129 -3.47 -0.40 -1.93
C ILE A 129 -3.86 -1.75 -1.37
N ASP A 130 -5.03 -1.84 -0.76
CA ASP A 130 -5.55 -3.08 -0.23
C ASP A 130 -6.44 -3.82 -1.25
N GLU A 131 -6.31 -5.14 -1.29
CA GLU A 131 -7.08 -6.08 -2.11
C GLU A 131 -7.16 -5.70 -3.61
N ALA A 132 -6.06 -5.28 -4.21
CA ALA A 132 -5.99 -4.75 -5.58
C ALA A 132 -6.61 -5.63 -6.69
N HIS A 133 -6.76 -6.94 -6.47
CA HIS A 133 -7.42 -7.85 -7.40
C HIS A 133 -8.87 -7.50 -7.76
N PHE A 134 -9.55 -6.63 -7.00
CA PHE A 134 -10.87 -6.11 -7.36
C PHE A 134 -10.83 -5.17 -8.57
N ASP A 135 -9.70 -4.51 -8.84
CA ASP A 135 -9.46 -3.79 -10.08
C ASP A 135 -8.71 -4.70 -11.06
N LYS A 136 -9.36 -5.11 -12.15
CA LYS A 136 -8.72 -5.97 -13.17
C LYS A 136 -7.50 -5.32 -13.83
N GLU A 137 -7.43 -3.98 -13.83
CA GLU A 137 -6.35 -3.19 -14.42
C GLU A 137 -5.28 -2.76 -13.39
N TRP A 138 -5.31 -3.27 -12.16
CA TRP A 138 -4.40 -2.87 -11.07
C TRP A 138 -2.91 -2.91 -11.48
N ALA A 139 -2.53 -3.92 -12.27
CA ALA A 139 -1.17 -4.12 -12.75
C ALA A 139 -0.72 -2.99 -13.68
N GLN A 140 -1.64 -2.51 -14.53
CA GLN A 140 -1.40 -1.39 -15.42
C GLN A 140 -1.31 -0.08 -14.63
N ALA A 141 -2.18 0.13 -13.65
CA ALA A 141 -2.10 1.28 -12.75
C ALA A 141 -0.74 1.35 -12.03
N ALA A 142 -0.29 0.24 -11.44
CA ALA A 142 1.02 0.16 -10.77
C ALA A 142 2.18 0.42 -11.74
N LYS A 143 2.10 -0.09 -12.98
CA LYS A 143 3.10 0.16 -14.03
C LYS A 143 3.19 1.64 -14.40
N ILE A 144 2.05 2.30 -14.61
CA ILE A 144 1.99 3.74 -14.93
C ILE A 144 2.71 4.56 -13.86
N VAL A 145 2.38 4.34 -12.58
CA VAL A 145 3.01 5.07 -11.48
C VAL A 145 4.50 4.77 -11.39
N PHE A 146 4.89 3.50 -11.48
CA PHE A 146 6.29 3.10 -11.42
C PHE A 146 7.10 3.72 -12.56
N ASP A 147 6.61 3.72 -13.79
CA ASP A 147 7.33 4.20 -14.96
C ASP A 147 7.39 5.74 -14.99
N GLN A 148 6.36 6.44 -14.51
CA GLN A 148 6.29 7.92 -14.53
C GLN A 148 7.04 8.60 -13.40
N THR A 149 7.29 7.94 -12.26
CA THR A 149 7.97 8.59 -11.14
C THR A 149 8.86 7.66 -10.32
N LYS A 150 9.93 8.26 -9.79
CA LYS A 150 10.79 7.66 -8.77
C LYS A 150 10.41 8.08 -7.35
N LYS A 151 9.42 8.97 -7.20
CA LYS A 151 8.98 9.54 -5.92
C LYS A 151 7.74 8.87 -5.32
N ALA A 152 7.15 7.89 -5.98
CA ALA A 152 6.04 7.10 -5.41
C ALA A 152 6.51 5.71 -4.98
N PHE A 153 6.15 5.32 -3.76
CA PHE A 153 6.33 3.97 -3.23
C PHE A 153 4.98 3.28 -3.05
N LEU A 154 4.83 2.11 -3.66
CA LEU A 154 3.57 1.35 -3.69
C LEU A 154 3.69 0.07 -2.87
N ILE A 155 2.73 -0.16 -1.98
CA ILE A 155 2.48 -1.48 -1.38
C ILE A 155 1.10 -1.93 -1.85
N VAL A 156 1.04 -3.13 -2.43
CA VAL A 156 -0.17 -3.68 -3.02
C VAL A 156 -0.46 -5.04 -2.40
N THR A 157 -1.59 -5.22 -1.73
CA THR A 157 -2.03 -6.56 -1.29
C THR A 157 -2.97 -7.18 -2.32
N ARG A 158 -3.00 -8.51 -2.32
CA ARG A 158 -3.87 -9.29 -3.19
C ARG A 158 -4.15 -10.66 -2.58
N SER A 159 -5.36 -11.16 -2.77
CA SER A 159 -5.66 -12.56 -2.47
C SER A 159 -4.84 -13.52 -3.35
N LEU A 160 -4.20 -14.52 -2.74
CA LEU A 160 -3.53 -15.61 -3.46
C LEU A 160 -4.57 -16.68 -3.81
N ALA A 161 -5.19 -16.61 -4.99
CA ALA A 161 -5.90 -17.76 -5.55
C ALA A 161 -4.89 -18.68 -6.26
N LEU A 162 -5.13 -19.99 -6.24
CA LEU A 162 -4.23 -21.07 -6.71
C LEU A 162 -3.74 -20.94 -8.18
N ASN A 163 -4.24 -19.96 -8.94
CA ASN A 163 -3.88 -19.68 -10.35
C ASN A 163 -3.58 -18.18 -10.57
N LEU A 164 -2.48 -17.63 -10.05
CA LEU A 164 -2.08 -16.27 -10.44
C LEU A 164 -0.59 -16.14 -10.75
N GLU A 165 -0.30 -16.34 -12.03
CA GLU A 165 0.83 -15.65 -12.66
C GLU A 165 0.64 -14.14 -12.48
N LEU A 166 1.62 -13.48 -11.87
CA LEU A 166 1.79 -12.04 -12.09
C LEU A 166 1.98 -11.84 -13.59
N SER A 167 1.32 -10.83 -14.18
CA SER A 167 1.69 -10.44 -15.54
C SER A 167 3.21 -10.22 -15.58
N MET A 168 3.87 -10.69 -16.65
CA MET A 168 5.33 -10.63 -16.77
C MET A 168 5.88 -9.21 -16.51
N ASP A 169 5.10 -8.19 -16.87
CA ASP A 169 5.39 -6.78 -16.67
C ASP A 169 5.49 -6.36 -15.20
N VAL A 170 4.59 -6.86 -14.34
CA VAL A 170 4.66 -6.60 -12.89
C VAL A 170 5.74 -7.46 -12.25
N ALA A 171 5.91 -8.71 -12.70
CA ALA A 171 6.91 -9.62 -12.15
C ALA A 171 8.35 -9.08 -12.27
N ARG A 172 8.65 -8.29 -13.31
CA ARG A 172 9.97 -7.65 -13.51
C ARG A 172 10.20 -6.39 -12.66
N ARG A 173 9.12 -5.72 -12.22
CA ARG A 173 9.18 -4.44 -11.49
C ARG A 173 8.94 -4.59 -9.98
N ALA A 174 8.13 -5.57 -9.60
CA ALA A 174 7.74 -5.79 -8.22
C ALA A 174 8.71 -6.73 -7.49
N LYS A 175 9.17 -6.33 -6.30
CA LYS A 175 9.72 -7.30 -5.36
C LYS A 175 8.58 -8.09 -4.74
N ARG A 176 8.68 -9.42 -4.80
CA ARG A 176 7.70 -10.33 -4.20
C ARG A 176 7.97 -10.45 -2.70
N GLY A 177 7.01 -10.06 -1.87
CA GLY A 177 6.94 -10.48 -0.48
C GLY A 177 5.71 -11.35 -0.31
N VAL A 178 5.83 -12.67 -0.38
CA VAL A 178 4.67 -13.55 -0.18
C VAL A 178 4.35 -13.61 1.31
N MET A 179 3.09 -13.38 1.68
CA MET A 179 2.60 -13.58 3.05
C MET A 179 1.84 -14.91 3.13
N PHE A 180 2.46 -15.86 3.81
CA PHE A 180 1.83 -17.12 4.18
C PHE A 180 0.99 -16.94 5.47
N PRO A 181 0.07 -17.86 5.77
CA PRO A 181 -0.48 -18.00 7.12
C PRO A 181 0.64 -17.99 8.16
N MET A 182 0.31 -17.51 9.36
CA MET A 182 1.26 -17.46 10.48
C MET A 182 1.80 -18.87 10.72
N ASN A 183 3.12 -19.05 10.64
CA ASN A 183 3.73 -20.32 10.99
C ASN A 183 3.91 -20.39 12.50
N PHE A 184 4.08 -21.59 13.05
CA PHE A 184 4.17 -21.81 14.51
C PHE A 184 5.31 -21.00 15.15
N SER A 185 6.42 -20.81 14.44
CA SER A 185 7.54 -19.98 14.88
C SER A 185 7.18 -18.50 15.01
N GLU A 186 6.37 -17.95 14.10
CA GLU A 186 5.86 -16.57 14.19
C GLU A 186 4.88 -16.39 15.35
N TYR A 187 4.10 -17.42 15.70
CA TYR A 187 3.16 -17.36 16.83
C TYR A 187 3.87 -17.28 18.19
N LEU A 188 5.04 -17.93 18.31
CA LEU A 188 5.81 -18.00 19.55
C LEU A 188 6.68 -16.77 19.84
N LEU A 189 6.93 -15.91 18.83
CA LEU A 189 7.58 -14.59 18.99
C LEU A 189 6.58 -13.58 19.53
#